data_AF-A0A7S3RXV5-F1
#
_entry.id   AF-A0A7S3RXV5-F1
#
_cell.length_a   1.000
_cell.length_b   1.000
_cell.length_c   1.000
_cell.angle_alpha   90.00
_cell.angle_beta   90.00
_cell.angle_gamma   90.00
#
_symmetry.space_group_name_H-M   'P 1'
#
loop_
_entity.id
_entity.type
_entity.pdbx_description
1 polymer ?
#
loop_
_entity_poly.entity_id
_entity_poly.type
_entity_poly.pdbx_seq_one_letter_code
_entity_poly.pdbx_strand_id
1 'polypeptide(L)'
;AAVEGTGKSAAVAEAEDGPPTLLLAGALAVADSLKPDARPVVKQLQQRGIEVWMISGDNERTAAHIAAEAGLHAARVVAGVKPAGKLAKVQELREAGAKIGFVGDGVNDAPALAAADVGIAVGSGTDVAIETADVVLMKSSLQDVVTALHLSRVAMRRIRINFVWAFIYNVVGIPLAAGVLYPGLHIQFPPMFAGAAMALSSVSVVCSSLLLRLYQPPKPLPLARGTTVEPADPRAYGRFDSATDSEGTEVLSLRASQCSQPERANDPEAPLQAAPVASMRV
;
A
#
# COMPACT_ATOMS: atom_id res chain seq x y z
N ALA A 1 -3.04 2.21 34.90
CA ALA A 1 -3.18 3.49 34.17
C ALA A 1 -1.96 3.85 33.28
N ALA A 2 -0.71 3.68 33.73
CA ALA A 2 0.47 4.14 32.95
C ALA A 2 0.90 3.24 31.75
N VAL A 3 0.41 2.00 31.67
CA VAL A 3 0.92 1.00 30.71
C VAL A 3 0.30 1.15 29.30
N GLU A 4 -0.97 1.51 29.21
CA GLU A 4 -1.69 1.70 27.94
C GLU A 4 -1.16 2.87 27.10
N GLY A 5 -0.39 3.78 27.70
CA GLY A 5 0.25 4.91 27.03
C GLY A 5 1.23 4.55 25.92
N THR A 6 1.69 3.30 25.89
CA THR A 6 2.82 2.86 25.06
C THR A 6 2.46 1.79 24.03
N GLY A 7 1.16 1.60 23.74
CA GLY A 7 0.70 0.56 22.80
C GLY A 7 0.86 -0.87 23.33
N LYS A 8 0.97 -1.05 24.65
CA LYS A 8 1.12 -2.36 25.30
C LYS A 8 -0.21 -2.82 25.88
N SER A 9 -0.56 -4.09 25.66
CA SER A 9 -1.70 -4.76 26.28
C SER A 9 -1.36 -5.11 27.73
N ALA A 10 -2.15 -4.61 28.69
CA ALA A 10 -1.93 -4.84 30.12
C ALA A 10 -2.86 -5.93 30.66
N ALA A 11 -2.31 -6.95 31.31
CA ALA A 11 -3.08 -7.92 32.10
C ALA A 11 -2.96 -7.59 33.59
N VAL A 12 -4.08 -7.56 34.31
CA VAL A 12 -4.15 -7.35 35.77
C VAL A 12 -4.51 -8.70 36.40
N ALA A 13 -3.68 -9.17 37.33
CA ALA A 13 -3.97 -10.38 38.12
C ALA A 13 -4.45 -9.97 39.51
N GLU A 14 -5.58 -10.52 39.92
CA GLU A 14 -6.21 -10.31 41.23
C GLU A 14 -5.87 -11.52 42.12
N ALA A 15 -5.43 -11.27 43.35
CA ALA A 15 -5.22 -12.31 44.35
C ALA A 15 -6.30 -12.18 45.42
N GLU A 16 -7.21 -13.17 45.51
CA GLU A 16 -8.14 -13.29 46.63
C GLU A 16 -7.43 -13.96 47.80
N ASP A 17 -7.25 -13.21 48.89
CA ASP A 17 -7.49 -13.70 50.27
C ASP A 17 -7.38 -12.53 51.27
N GLY A 18 -8.52 -12.05 51.79
CA GLY A 18 -8.60 -11.05 52.88
C GLY A 18 -9.02 -9.63 52.47
N PRO A 19 -9.37 -8.73 53.44
CA PRO A 19 -10.22 -7.53 53.28
C PRO A 19 -9.77 -6.57 52.17
N PRO A 20 -10.67 -5.77 51.55
CA PRO A 20 -10.59 -5.27 50.16
C PRO A 20 -9.48 -4.22 49.97
N THR A 21 -8.24 -4.70 50.02
CA THR A 21 -7.04 -3.94 49.70
C THR A 21 -6.48 -4.63 48.47
N LEU A 22 -6.96 -4.22 47.30
CA LEU A 22 -6.46 -4.72 46.02
C LEU A 22 -4.97 -4.40 45.92
N LEU A 23 -4.13 -5.41 46.18
CA LEU A 23 -2.69 -5.29 46.04
C LEU A 23 -2.35 -5.59 44.58
N LEU A 24 -1.99 -4.57 43.81
CA LEU A 24 -1.55 -4.73 42.43
C LEU A 24 -0.20 -5.48 42.42
N ALA A 25 -0.24 -6.80 42.19
CA ALA A 25 0.96 -7.65 42.23
C ALA A 25 1.94 -7.40 41.06
N GLY A 26 1.45 -6.85 39.95
CA GLY A 26 2.27 -6.49 38.78
C GLY A 26 1.42 -6.20 37.55
N ALA A 27 2.04 -5.61 36.53
CA ALA A 27 1.42 -5.41 35.21
C ALA A 27 2.34 -6.00 34.14
N LEU A 28 1.82 -6.95 33.35
CA LEU A 28 2.51 -7.50 32.19
C LEU A 28 2.03 -6.75 30.95
N ALA A 29 2.98 -6.28 30.13
CA ALA A 29 2.74 -5.40 29.02
C ALA A 29 3.34 -6.01 27.74
N VAL A 30 2.51 -6.53 26.85
CA VAL A 30 2.95 -7.11 25.55
C VAL A 30 2.65 -6.10 24.45
N ALA A 31 3.66 -5.72 23.67
CA ALA A 31 3.52 -4.86 22.50
C ALA A 31 4.09 -5.55 21.27
N ASP A 32 3.36 -5.43 20.16
CA ASP A 32 3.90 -5.76 18.85
C ASP A 32 4.88 -4.67 18.42
N SER A 33 6.11 -5.07 18.09
CA SER A 33 7.14 -4.16 17.63
C SER A 33 7.06 -3.99 16.12
N LEU A 34 7.14 -2.74 15.65
CA LEU A 34 7.27 -2.46 14.23
C LEU A 34 8.54 -3.12 13.66
N LYS A 35 8.43 -3.78 12.51
CA LYS A 35 9.61 -4.34 11.83
C LYS A 35 10.60 -3.21 11.48
N PRO A 36 11.92 -3.44 11.63
CA PRO A 36 12.92 -2.38 11.45
C PRO A 36 12.96 -1.84 10.02
N ASP A 37 12.54 -2.63 9.03
CA ASP A 37 12.47 -2.27 7.61
C ASP A 37 11.13 -1.61 7.21
N ALA A 38 10.14 -1.53 8.09
CA ALA A 38 8.83 -0.96 7.75
C ALA A 38 8.91 0.53 7.40
N ARG A 39 9.52 1.35 8.27
CA ARG A 39 9.68 2.80 8.03
C ARG A 39 10.41 3.14 6.71
N PRO A 40 11.58 2.54 6.39
CA PRO A 40 12.22 2.81 5.11
C PRO A 40 11.38 2.32 3.92
N VAL A 41 10.68 1.18 4.03
CA VAL A 41 9.81 0.67 2.96
C VAL A 41 8.63 1.60 2.70
N VAL A 42 7.91 2.03 3.74
CA VAL A 42 6.80 3.00 3.63
C VAL A 42 7.28 4.26 2.92
N LYS A 43 8.45 4.79 3.31
CA LYS A 43 9.05 5.97 2.67
C LYS A 43 9.39 5.71 1.19
N GLN A 44 9.96 4.55 0.85
CA GLN A 44 10.25 4.19 -0.55
C GLN A 44 8.99 4.09 -1.41
N LEU A 45 7.89 3.55 -0.85
CA LEU A 45 6.61 3.45 -1.54
C LEU A 45 6.00 4.83 -1.77
N GLN A 46 5.99 5.69 -0.74
CA GLN A 46 5.52 7.07 -0.84
C GLN A 46 6.32 7.89 -1.86
N GLN A 47 7.65 7.75 -1.90
CA GLN A 47 8.52 8.39 -2.90
C GLN A 47 8.21 7.95 -4.34
N ARG A 48 7.61 6.78 -4.51
CA ARG A 48 7.17 6.25 -5.82
C ARG A 48 5.73 6.65 -6.17
N GLY A 49 5.12 7.54 -5.38
CA GLY A 49 3.75 7.99 -5.55
C GLY A 49 2.70 6.93 -5.17
N ILE A 50 3.08 5.93 -4.36
CA ILE A 50 2.15 4.89 -3.90
C ILE A 50 1.59 5.32 -2.55
N GLU A 51 0.27 5.34 -2.44
CA GLU A 51 -0.41 5.56 -1.17
C GLU A 51 -0.34 4.30 -0.31
N VAL A 52 0.11 4.45 0.94
CA VAL A 52 0.26 3.33 1.88
C VAL A 52 -0.76 3.48 2.99
N TRP A 53 -1.56 2.45 3.19
CA TRP A 53 -2.56 2.35 4.24
C TRP A 53 -2.16 1.27 5.25
N MET A 54 -2.51 1.48 6.51
CA MET A 54 -2.39 0.46 7.55
C MET A 54 -3.78 0.03 8.00
N ILE A 55 -4.04 -1.27 7.99
CA ILE A 55 -5.32 -1.84 8.42
C ILE A 55 -5.01 -2.86 9.51
N SER A 56 -5.41 -2.57 10.75
CA SER A 56 -5.17 -3.43 11.91
C SER A 56 -6.47 -3.80 12.63
N GLY A 57 -6.49 -5.00 13.22
CA GLY A 57 -7.51 -5.42 14.17
C GLY A 57 -7.26 -4.92 15.60
N ASP A 58 -6.07 -4.35 15.86
CA ASP A 58 -5.72 -3.78 17.16
C ASP A 58 -6.53 -2.53 17.47
N ASN A 59 -6.56 -2.15 18.75
CA ASN A 59 -7.18 -0.90 19.17
C ASN A 59 -6.54 0.33 18.49
N GLU A 60 -7.31 1.41 18.43
CA GLU A 60 -6.91 2.66 17.77
C GLU A 60 -5.60 3.23 18.31
N ARG A 61 -5.37 3.12 19.62
CA ARG A 61 -4.20 3.70 20.27
C ARG A 61 -2.90 3.00 19.85
N THR A 62 -2.91 1.68 19.86
CA THR A 62 -1.78 0.85 19.42
C THR A 62 -1.54 1.03 17.92
N ALA A 63 -2.60 0.98 17.12
CA ALA A 63 -2.49 1.17 15.68
C ALA A 63 -1.94 2.57 15.32
N ALA A 64 -2.44 3.65 15.95
CA ALA A 64 -1.94 5.00 15.72
C ALA A 64 -0.45 5.14 16.09
N HIS A 65 -0.03 4.52 17.19
CA HIS A 65 1.37 4.54 17.60
C HIS A 65 2.28 3.85 16.58
N ILE A 66 1.93 2.63 16.15
CA ILE A 66 2.70 1.87 15.15
C ILE A 66 2.71 2.57 13.79
N ALA A 67 1.59 3.16 13.37
CA ALA A 67 1.51 3.94 12.15
C ALA A 67 2.42 5.18 12.18
N ALA A 68 2.45 5.90 13.30
CA ALA A 68 3.32 7.06 13.47
C ALA A 68 4.80 6.66 13.41
N GLU A 69 5.17 5.56 14.05
CA GLU A 69 6.53 5.01 13.99
C GLU A 69 6.92 4.59 12.56
N ALA A 70 5.98 4.04 11.79
CA ALA A 70 6.16 3.71 10.38
C ALA A 70 6.20 4.93 9.45
N GLY A 71 5.83 6.12 9.93
CA GLY A 71 5.77 7.35 9.13
C GLY A 71 4.51 7.48 8.28
N LEU A 72 3.39 6.91 8.73
CA LEU A 72 2.08 7.02 8.09
C LEU A 72 1.27 8.18 8.66
N HIS A 73 0.45 8.78 7.80
CA HIS A 73 -0.48 9.83 8.21
C HIS A 73 -1.70 9.20 8.91
N ALA A 74 -2.21 9.87 9.94
CA ALA A 74 -3.41 9.51 10.69
C ALA A 74 -4.59 9.06 9.81
N ALA A 75 -4.87 9.82 8.75
CA ALA A 75 -5.97 9.57 7.81
C ALA A 75 -5.84 8.25 7.01
N ARG A 76 -4.66 7.60 7.03
CA ARG A 76 -4.39 6.35 6.30
C ARG A 76 -4.29 5.13 7.23
N VAL A 77 -4.91 5.22 8.40
CA VAL A 77 -4.94 4.15 9.41
C VAL A 77 -6.39 3.75 9.65
N VAL A 78 -6.65 2.45 9.58
CA VAL A 78 -7.93 1.84 9.95
C VAL A 78 -7.63 0.82 11.05
N ALA A 79 -8.21 1.03 12.23
CA ALA A 79 -7.95 0.23 13.42
C ALA A 79 -9.25 -0.43 13.92
N GLY A 80 -9.12 -1.43 14.79
CA GLY A 80 -10.24 -2.12 15.43
C GLY A 80 -11.13 -2.92 14.47
N VAL A 81 -10.64 -3.22 13.26
CA VAL A 81 -11.47 -3.88 12.24
C VAL A 81 -11.36 -5.40 12.27
N LYS A 82 -12.52 -6.05 12.18
CA LYS A 82 -12.64 -7.49 11.92
C LYS A 82 -12.19 -7.82 10.49
N PRO A 83 -11.93 -9.10 10.15
CA PRO A 83 -11.59 -9.50 8.77
C PRO A 83 -12.55 -8.95 7.69
N ALA A 84 -13.85 -8.93 7.96
CA ALA A 84 -14.86 -8.34 7.07
C ALA A 84 -14.67 -6.82 6.87
N GLY A 85 -14.21 -6.10 7.90
CA GLY A 85 -13.90 -4.67 7.80
C GLY A 85 -12.65 -4.39 6.97
N LYS A 86 -11.65 -5.29 6.98
CA LYS A 86 -10.50 -5.21 6.08
C LYS A 86 -10.93 -5.31 4.62
N LEU A 87 -11.80 -6.28 4.32
CA LEU A 87 -12.38 -6.46 2.98
C LEU A 87 -13.20 -5.24 2.55
N ALA A 88 -14.07 -4.73 3.42
CA ALA A 88 -14.89 -3.56 3.13
C ALA A 88 -14.02 -2.35 2.77
N LYS A 89 -12.91 -2.13 3.48
CA LYS A 89 -11.99 -1.02 3.16
C LYS A 89 -11.29 -1.20 1.82
N VAL A 90 -10.89 -2.43 1.48
CA VAL A 90 -10.30 -2.73 0.16
C VAL A 90 -11.30 -2.44 -0.95
N GLN A 91 -12.57 -2.82 -0.78
CA GLN A 91 -13.64 -2.56 -1.73
C GLN A 91 -13.93 -1.06 -1.87
N GLU A 92 -14.03 -0.33 -0.76
CA GLU A 92 -14.23 1.12 -0.75
C GLU A 92 -13.15 1.85 -1.57
N LEU A 93 -11.87 1.52 -1.34
CA LEU A 93 -10.76 2.13 -2.07
C LEU A 93 -10.76 1.74 -3.55
N ARG A 94 -11.15 0.51 -3.87
CA ARG A 94 -11.27 0.03 -5.25
C ARG A 94 -12.42 0.73 -5.99
N GLU A 95 -13.56 0.94 -5.34
CA GLU A 95 -14.70 1.67 -5.87
C GLU A 95 -14.38 3.16 -6.11
N ALA A 96 -13.50 3.73 -5.29
CA ALA A 96 -12.91 5.05 -5.54
C ALA A 96 -11.94 5.09 -6.74
N GLY A 97 -11.72 3.97 -7.43
CA GLY A 97 -10.90 3.85 -8.63
C GLY A 97 -9.41 3.60 -8.38
N ALA A 98 -9.01 3.34 -7.13
CA ALA A 98 -7.63 2.99 -6.82
C ALA A 98 -7.32 1.54 -7.19
N LYS A 99 -6.09 1.29 -7.64
CA LYS A 99 -5.54 -0.07 -7.79
C LYS A 99 -4.89 -0.50 -6.50
N ILE A 100 -5.34 -1.62 -5.93
CA ILE A 100 -5.00 -2.04 -4.58
C ILE A 100 -4.00 -3.18 -4.61
N GLY A 101 -2.84 -2.95 -4.00
CA GLY A 101 -1.96 -4.03 -3.56
C GLY A 101 -2.16 -4.27 -2.07
N PHE A 102 -2.59 -5.46 -1.67
CA PHE A 102 -2.79 -5.81 -0.26
C PHE A 102 -1.65 -6.70 0.23
N VAL A 103 -1.06 -6.38 1.37
CA VAL A 103 0.04 -7.13 1.97
C VAL A 103 -0.42 -7.69 3.33
N GLY A 104 -0.36 -9.00 3.50
CA GLY A 104 -0.78 -9.68 4.73
C GLY A 104 0.01 -10.96 4.98
N ASP A 105 -0.16 -11.58 6.15
CA ASP A 105 0.61 -12.77 6.56
C ASP A 105 -0.26 -13.95 7.04
N GLY A 106 -1.58 -13.77 7.18
CA GLY A 106 -2.43 -14.75 7.86
C GLY A 106 -3.77 -15.08 7.20
N VAL A 107 -4.46 -16.06 7.80
CA VAL A 107 -5.81 -16.53 7.43
C VAL A 107 -6.83 -15.39 7.47
N ASN A 108 -6.69 -14.47 8.44
CA ASN A 108 -7.58 -13.33 8.62
C ASN A 108 -7.54 -12.33 7.47
N ASP A 109 -6.46 -12.36 6.68
CA ASP A 109 -6.24 -11.44 5.57
C ASP A 109 -6.58 -12.07 4.22
N ALA A 110 -6.82 -13.39 4.17
CA ALA A 110 -7.11 -14.09 2.92
C ALA A 110 -8.29 -13.47 2.12
N PRO A 111 -9.43 -13.10 2.72
CA PRO A 111 -10.51 -12.43 1.97
C PRO A 111 -10.08 -11.08 1.37
N ALA A 112 -9.24 -10.32 2.08
CA ALA A 112 -8.74 -9.03 1.61
C ALA A 112 -7.64 -9.20 0.54
N LEU A 113 -6.78 -10.21 0.67
CA LEU A 113 -5.80 -10.61 -0.34
C LEU A 113 -6.49 -10.99 -1.66
N ALA A 114 -7.57 -11.78 -1.60
CA ALA A 114 -8.34 -12.19 -2.78
C ALA A 114 -9.07 -11.02 -3.47
N ALA A 115 -9.48 -10.01 -2.69
CA ALA A 115 -10.26 -8.88 -3.21
C ALA A 115 -9.40 -7.75 -3.81
N ALA A 116 -8.11 -7.72 -3.47
CA ALA A 116 -7.15 -6.76 -4.00
C ALA A 116 -6.85 -7.06 -5.48
N ASP A 117 -6.34 -6.06 -6.21
CA ASP A 117 -5.86 -6.26 -7.58
C ASP A 117 -4.57 -7.09 -7.60
N VAL A 118 -3.78 -6.99 -6.53
CA VAL A 118 -2.61 -7.84 -6.27
C VAL A 118 -2.53 -8.16 -4.78
N GLY A 119 -2.75 -9.43 -4.42
CA GLY A 119 -2.52 -9.96 -3.08
C GLY A 119 -1.06 -10.39 -2.89
N ILE A 120 -0.40 -9.90 -1.83
CA ILE A 120 0.98 -10.22 -1.50
C ILE A 120 1.04 -10.84 -0.10
N ALA A 121 1.39 -12.12 -0.01
CA ALA A 121 1.65 -12.79 1.26
C ALA A 121 3.11 -12.60 1.69
N VAL A 122 3.37 -12.32 2.97
CA VAL A 122 4.72 -12.12 3.53
C VAL A 122 5.13 -13.26 4.47
N GLY A 123 6.32 -13.82 4.24
CA GLY A 123 6.91 -14.87 5.07
C GLY A 123 6.33 -16.26 4.81
N SER A 124 6.43 -17.16 5.79
CA SER A 124 5.73 -18.44 5.81
C SER A 124 4.27 -18.23 6.18
N GLY A 125 3.56 -17.43 5.38
CA GLY A 125 2.14 -17.19 5.59
C GLY A 125 1.38 -18.51 5.74
N THR A 126 0.26 -18.49 6.46
CA THR A 126 -0.57 -19.70 6.61
C THR A 126 -0.95 -20.26 5.24
N ASP A 127 -1.13 -21.57 5.11
CA ASP A 127 -1.42 -22.23 3.82
C ASP A 127 -2.57 -21.53 3.05
N VAL A 128 -3.59 -21.06 3.78
CA VAL A 128 -4.71 -20.30 3.23
C VAL A 128 -4.27 -18.99 2.56
N ALA A 129 -3.32 -18.25 3.16
CA ALA A 129 -2.79 -17.02 2.59
C ALA A 129 -1.90 -17.29 1.36
N ILE A 130 -1.18 -18.40 1.35
CA ILE A 130 -0.35 -18.84 0.20
C ILE A 130 -1.22 -19.21 -1.00
N GLU A 131 -2.33 -19.94 -0.78
CA GLU A 131 -3.26 -20.29 -1.85
C GLU A 131 -4.02 -19.08 -2.41
N THR A 132 -4.21 -18.05 -1.59
CA THR A 132 -5.03 -16.89 -1.96
C THR A 132 -4.23 -15.75 -2.60
N ALA A 133 -2.94 -15.63 -2.31
CA ALA A 133 -2.12 -14.51 -2.78
C ALA A 133 -1.56 -14.73 -4.20
N ASP A 134 -1.51 -13.66 -5.00
CA ASP A 134 -0.85 -13.66 -6.31
C ASP A 134 0.68 -13.74 -6.22
N VAL A 135 1.24 -13.20 -5.14
CA VAL A 135 2.68 -13.17 -4.89
C VAL A 135 2.97 -13.59 -3.46
N VAL A 136 3.86 -14.58 -3.31
CA VAL A 136 4.29 -15.06 -1.99
C VAL A 136 5.76 -14.70 -1.78
N LEU A 137 6.03 -13.88 -0.77
CA LEU A 137 7.39 -13.49 -0.38
C LEU A 137 7.94 -14.48 0.64
N MET A 138 8.91 -15.30 0.23
CA MET A 138 9.46 -16.35 1.08
C MET A 138 10.16 -15.81 2.34
N LYS A 139 10.67 -14.57 2.31
CA LYS A 139 11.34 -13.93 3.44
C LYS A 139 10.37 -13.01 4.16
N SER A 140 10.53 -12.88 5.47
CA SER A 140 9.74 -11.98 6.31
C SER A 140 10.14 -10.50 6.21
N SER A 141 10.76 -10.10 5.08
CA SER A 141 11.31 -8.77 4.78
C SER A 141 10.32 -7.98 3.93
N LEU A 142 9.89 -6.82 4.44
CA LEU A 142 9.00 -5.91 3.71
C LEU A 142 9.70 -5.26 2.50
N GLN A 143 11.04 -5.23 2.50
CA GLN A 143 11.82 -4.73 1.37
C GLN A 143 11.57 -5.53 0.08
N ASP A 144 11.17 -6.80 0.21
CA ASP A 144 10.89 -7.66 -0.93
C ASP A 144 9.59 -7.23 -1.66
N VAL A 145 8.66 -6.57 -0.97
CA VAL A 145 7.48 -5.93 -1.59
C VAL A 145 7.93 -4.85 -2.58
N VAL A 146 8.84 -3.96 -2.15
CA VAL A 146 9.37 -2.90 -3.03
C VAL A 146 10.14 -3.50 -4.20
N THR A 147 10.89 -4.57 -3.94
CA THR A 147 11.67 -5.27 -4.97
C THR A 147 10.77 -5.93 -6.00
N ALA A 148 9.70 -6.59 -5.57
CA ALA A 148 8.70 -7.21 -6.45
C ALA A 148 8.00 -6.17 -7.33
N LEU A 149 7.56 -5.05 -6.75
CA LEU A 149 6.95 -3.95 -7.50
C LEU A 149 7.93 -3.31 -8.50
N HIS A 150 9.19 -3.16 -8.12
CA HIS A 150 10.22 -2.64 -9.02
C HIS A 150 10.52 -3.61 -10.17
N LEU A 151 10.67 -4.90 -9.86
CA LEU A 151 10.90 -5.94 -10.85
C LEU A 151 9.76 -6.01 -11.86
N SER A 152 8.51 -5.96 -11.40
CA SER A 152 7.32 -5.91 -12.25
C SER A 152 7.39 -4.74 -13.24
N ARG A 153 7.71 -3.52 -12.77
CA ARG A 153 7.86 -2.35 -13.65
C ARG A 153 8.98 -2.52 -14.68
N VAL A 154 10.11 -3.09 -14.29
CA VAL A 154 11.25 -3.35 -15.19
C VAL A 154 10.88 -4.40 -16.24
N ALA A 155 10.24 -5.49 -15.84
CA ALA A 155 9.75 -6.53 -16.75
C ALA A 155 8.74 -5.95 -17.75
N MET A 156 7.73 -5.22 -17.26
CA MET A 156 6.71 -4.59 -18.11
C MET A 156 7.30 -3.55 -19.07
N ARG A 157 8.33 -2.81 -18.67
CA ARG A 157 9.04 -1.89 -19.59
C ARG A 157 9.69 -2.65 -20.74
N ARG A 158 10.33 -3.79 -20.47
CA ARG A 158 10.99 -4.60 -21.51
C ARG A 158 9.97 -5.29 -22.42
N ILE A 159 8.89 -5.81 -21.86
CA ILE A 159 7.78 -6.38 -22.66
C ILE A 159 7.25 -5.33 -23.63
N ARG A 160 7.00 -4.10 -23.17
CA ARG A 160 6.56 -2.99 -24.05
C ARG A 160 7.57 -2.68 -25.15
N ILE A 161 8.87 -2.62 -24.83
CA ILE A 161 9.92 -2.38 -25.85
C ILE A 161 9.93 -3.51 -26.89
N ASN A 162 9.87 -4.77 -26.44
CA ASN A 162 9.84 -5.93 -27.34
C ASN A 162 8.59 -5.90 -28.24
N PHE A 163 7.43 -5.54 -27.69
CA PHE A 163 6.18 -5.39 -28.46
C PHE A 163 6.25 -4.26 -29.49
N VAL A 164 6.83 -3.11 -29.13
CA VAL A 164 7.03 -1.99 -30.05
C VAL A 164 7.92 -2.41 -31.22
N TRP A 165 9.02 -3.11 -30.96
CA TRP A 165 9.87 -3.64 -32.04
C TRP A 165 9.12 -4.62 -32.93
N ALA A 166 8.41 -5.60 -32.35
CA ALA A 166 7.61 -6.55 -33.12
C ALA A 166 6.58 -5.86 -34.01
N PHE A 167 5.92 -4.81 -33.50
CA PHE A 167 4.96 -4.02 -34.27
C PHE A 167 5.63 -3.26 -35.42
N ILE A 168 6.78 -2.61 -35.19
CA ILE A 168 7.53 -1.91 -36.25
C ILE A 168 7.88 -2.86 -37.39
N TYR A 169 8.39 -4.06 -37.08
CA TYR A 169 8.71 -5.05 -38.12
C TYR A 169 7.50 -5.43 -38.97
N ASN A 170 6.33 -5.63 -38.35
CA ASN A 170 5.10 -5.98 -39.07
C ASN A 170 4.56 -4.81 -39.90
N VAL A 171 4.56 -3.59 -39.34
CA VAL A 171 4.11 -2.38 -40.03
C VAL A 171 4.97 -2.06 -41.24
N VAL A 172 6.29 -2.31 -41.17
CA VAL A 172 7.19 -2.14 -42.32
C VAL A 172 7.10 -3.32 -43.27
N GLY A 173 7.03 -4.55 -42.76
CA GLY A 173 7.04 -5.77 -43.56
C GLY A 173 5.81 -5.95 -44.44
N ILE A 174 4.61 -5.60 -43.96
CA ILE A 174 3.36 -5.78 -44.70
C ILE A 174 3.30 -4.92 -45.98
N PRO A 175 3.50 -3.58 -45.95
CA PRO A 175 3.54 -2.75 -47.16
C PRO A 175 4.65 -3.14 -48.12
N LEU A 176 5.80 -3.57 -47.58
CA LEU A 176 6.94 -4.02 -48.36
C LEU A 176 6.62 -5.29 -49.14
N ALA A 177 5.96 -6.25 -48.50
CA ALA A 177 5.45 -7.47 -49.12
C ALA A 177 4.28 -7.21 -50.08
N ALA A 178 3.43 -6.22 -49.78
CA ALA A 178 2.33 -5.79 -50.64
C ALA A 178 2.80 -5.06 -51.92
N GLY A 179 4.10 -4.83 -52.08
CA GLY A 179 4.67 -4.32 -53.32
C GLY A 179 4.74 -2.79 -53.41
N VAL A 180 4.76 -2.07 -52.28
CA VAL A 180 4.95 -0.60 -52.27
C VAL A 180 6.20 -0.14 -53.05
N LEU A 181 7.26 -0.96 -53.07
CA LEU A 181 8.49 -0.66 -53.83
C LEU A 181 8.43 -1.06 -55.31
N TYR A 182 7.43 -1.84 -55.72
CA TYR A 182 7.31 -2.35 -57.08
C TYR A 182 7.14 -1.27 -58.16
N PRO A 183 6.26 -0.25 -58.00
CA PRO A 183 6.02 0.74 -59.07
C PRO A 183 7.22 1.67 -59.36
N GLY A 184 8.18 1.81 -58.44
CA GLY A 184 9.36 2.67 -58.63
C GLY A 184 10.66 1.91 -58.91
N LEU A 185 10.90 0.81 -58.18
CA LEU A 185 12.17 0.08 -58.22
C LEU A 185 12.06 -1.29 -58.89
N HIS A 186 10.84 -1.77 -59.21
CA HIS A 186 10.57 -3.14 -59.68
C HIS A 186 11.16 -4.25 -58.77
N ILE A 187 11.49 -3.92 -57.51
CA ILE A 187 11.99 -4.87 -56.52
C ILE A 187 10.79 -5.51 -55.84
N GLN A 188 10.68 -6.83 -55.94
CA GLN A 188 9.78 -7.64 -55.14
C GLN A 188 10.52 -8.07 -53.88
N PHE A 189 9.89 -7.95 -52.70
CA PHE A 189 10.54 -8.34 -51.46
C PHE A 189 10.53 -9.88 -51.32
N PRO A 190 11.68 -10.57 -51.44
CA PRO A 190 11.69 -12.02 -51.47
C PRO A 190 11.34 -12.57 -50.08
N PRO A 191 10.52 -13.64 -49.99
CA PRO A 191 10.07 -14.19 -48.71
C PRO A 191 11.22 -14.67 -47.81
N MET A 192 12.38 -15.00 -48.38
CA MET A 192 13.57 -15.36 -47.60
C MET A 192 14.06 -14.23 -46.67
N PHE A 193 13.97 -12.96 -47.10
CA PHE A 193 14.39 -11.82 -46.28
C PHE A 193 13.38 -11.53 -45.18
N ALA A 194 12.09 -11.73 -45.44
CA ALA A 194 11.06 -11.67 -44.41
C ALA A 194 11.28 -12.76 -43.35
N GLY A 195 11.58 -13.99 -43.77
CA GLY A 195 11.93 -15.10 -42.87
C GLY A 195 13.19 -14.82 -42.04
N ALA A 196 14.25 -14.29 -42.66
CA ALA A 196 15.49 -13.92 -41.97
C ALA A 196 15.25 -12.79 -40.94
N ALA A 197 14.48 -11.76 -41.30
CA ALA A 197 14.13 -10.68 -40.37
C ALA A 197 13.29 -11.20 -39.19
N MET A 198 12.38 -12.14 -39.43
CA MET A 198 11.57 -12.78 -38.37
C MET A 198 12.44 -13.61 -37.41
N ALA A 199 13.44 -14.33 -37.94
CA ALA A 199 14.40 -15.08 -37.12
C ALA A 199 15.28 -14.14 -36.27
N LEU A 200 15.82 -13.07 -36.86
CA LEU A 200 16.63 -12.07 -36.16
C LEU A 200 15.83 -11.33 -35.07
N SER A 201 14.55 -11.06 -35.32
CA SER A 201 13.64 -10.46 -34.34
C SER A 201 13.51 -11.33 -33.09
N SER A 202 13.29 -12.64 -33.28
CA SER A 202 13.22 -13.60 -32.16
C SER A 202 14.50 -13.61 -31.32
N VAL A 203 15.68 -13.60 -31.97
CA VAL A 203 16.97 -13.54 -31.27
C VAL A 203 17.09 -12.24 -30.47
N SER A 204 16.72 -11.10 -31.05
CA SER A 204 16.78 -9.80 -30.37
C SER A 204 15.84 -9.73 -29.14
N VAL A 205 14.64 -10.31 -29.23
CA VAL A 205 13.66 -10.37 -28.13
C VAL A 205 14.17 -11.30 -27.02
N VAL A 206 14.75 -12.45 -27.38
CA VAL A 206 15.34 -13.39 -26.43
C VAL A 206 16.54 -12.74 -25.72
N CYS A 207 17.45 -12.07 -26.45
CA CYS A 207 18.54 -11.32 -25.85
C CYS A 207 18.05 -10.21 -24.90
N SER A 208 17.05 -9.44 -25.31
CA SER A 208 16.40 -8.41 -24.47
C SER A 208 15.81 -9.00 -23.18
N SER A 209 15.23 -10.20 -23.28
CA SER A 209 14.66 -10.95 -22.15
C SER A 209 15.76 -11.50 -21.24
N LEU A 210 16.83 -12.06 -21.79
CA LEU A 210 17.99 -12.54 -21.03
C LEU A 210 18.71 -11.42 -20.27
N LEU A 211 18.63 -10.19 -20.75
CA LEU A 211 19.21 -9.04 -20.10
C LEU A 211 18.48 -8.66 -18.79
N LEU A 212 17.32 -9.27 -18.47
CA LEU A 212 16.73 -9.24 -17.12
C LEU A 212 17.56 -10.01 -16.10
N ARG A 213 18.41 -10.96 -16.51
CA ARG A 213 19.33 -11.66 -15.60
C ARG A 213 20.36 -10.73 -14.96
N LEU A 214 20.60 -9.57 -15.56
CA LEU A 214 21.48 -8.52 -15.04
C LEU A 214 20.73 -7.50 -14.16
N TYR A 215 19.46 -7.75 -13.86
CA TYR A 215 18.67 -6.90 -12.98
C TYR A 215 19.31 -6.81 -11.59
N GLN A 216 19.38 -5.59 -11.06
CA GLN A 216 19.80 -5.32 -9.69
C GLN A 216 18.62 -4.77 -8.89
N PRO A 217 18.33 -5.34 -7.71
CA PRO A 217 17.26 -4.85 -6.86
C PRO A 217 17.57 -3.44 -6.33
N PRO A 218 16.55 -2.61 -6.07
CA PRO A 218 16.76 -1.28 -5.49
C PRO A 218 17.36 -1.41 -4.09
N LYS A 219 18.36 -0.58 -3.79
CA LYS A 219 18.98 -0.56 -2.46
C LYS A 219 17.96 -0.11 -1.41
N PRO A 220 17.93 -0.73 -0.21
CA PRO A 220 17.14 -0.23 0.91
C PRO A 220 17.53 1.22 1.24
N LEU A 221 16.55 2.04 1.65
CA LEU A 221 16.87 3.37 2.16
C LEU A 221 17.66 3.19 3.46
N PRO A 222 18.76 3.95 3.66
CA PRO A 222 19.47 3.95 4.93
C PRO A 222 18.50 4.31 6.05
N LEU A 223 18.48 3.51 7.13
CA LEU A 223 17.76 3.85 8.34
C LEU A 223 18.33 5.18 8.86
N ALA A 224 17.51 6.23 8.84
CA ALA A 224 17.88 7.48 9.50
C ALA A 224 17.98 7.17 11.01
N ARG A 225 19.20 7.15 11.55
CA ARG A 225 19.41 7.01 12.99
C ARG A 225 18.78 8.23 13.69
N GLY A 226 17.76 7.98 14.52
CA GLY A 226 17.41 8.86 15.64
C GLY A 226 16.60 10.12 15.34
N THR A 227 15.44 10.02 14.68
CA THR A 227 14.39 11.03 14.89
C THR A 227 13.24 10.35 15.63
N THR A 228 13.14 10.61 16.94
CA THR A 228 11.91 10.41 17.71
C THR A 228 10.80 11.18 17.02
N VAL A 229 9.82 10.47 16.45
CA VAL A 229 8.58 11.10 16.00
C VAL A 229 7.83 11.45 17.27
N GLU A 230 7.67 12.74 17.55
CA GLU A 230 6.81 13.18 18.65
C GLU A 230 5.38 12.73 18.32
N PRO A 231 4.68 12.01 19.23
CA PRO A 231 3.36 11.49 18.93
C PRO A 231 2.41 12.66 18.67
N ALA A 232 1.79 12.67 17.48
CA ALA A 232 0.78 13.66 17.13
C ALA A 232 -0.38 13.62 18.12
N ASP A 233 -0.90 14.80 18.49
CA ASP A 233 -2.00 14.98 19.45
C ASP A 233 -3.18 14.02 19.12
N PRO A 234 -3.60 13.15 20.05
CA PRO A 234 -4.75 12.26 19.89
C PRO A 234 -6.06 12.96 19.51
N ARG A 235 -6.16 14.29 19.67
CA ARG A 235 -7.33 15.10 19.30
C ARG A 235 -7.38 15.48 17.82
N ALA A 236 -6.31 15.24 17.06
CA ALA A 236 -6.23 15.57 15.63
C ALA A 236 -6.88 14.50 14.72
N TYR A 237 -7.33 13.38 15.29
CA TYR A 237 -8.01 12.32 14.56
C TYR A 237 -9.51 12.65 14.48
N GLY A 238 -10.08 12.57 13.29
CA GLY A 238 -11.51 12.79 13.07
C GLY A 238 -12.33 11.85 13.94
N ARG A 239 -13.12 12.43 14.84
CA ARG A 239 -14.03 11.72 15.74
C ARG A 239 -15.32 11.44 14.98
N PHE A 240 -15.70 10.17 14.87
CA PHE A 240 -17.08 9.81 14.51
C PHE A 240 -17.93 9.87 15.78
N ASP A 241 -18.79 10.88 15.87
CA ASP A 241 -19.81 10.93 16.91
C ASP A 241 -21.06 10.23 16.38
N SER A 242 -21.44 9.10 16.98
CA SER A 242 -22.77 8.51 16.77
C SER A 242 -23.79 9.29 17.59
N ALA A 243 -24.78 9.86 16.91
CA ALA A 243 -25.96 10.43 17.54
C ALA A 243 -27.18 9.66 17.05
N THR A 244 -27.99 9.18 17.99
CA THR A 244 -29.31 8.61 17.73
C THR A 244 -30.34 9.75 17.71
N ASP A 245 -31.13 9.81 16.65
CA ASP A 245 -32.30 10.65 16.61
C ASP A 245 -33.45 10.05 17.44
N SER A 246 -34.49 10.85 17.72
CA SER A 246 -35.62 10.47 18.57
C SER A 246 -36.49 9.32 18.02
N GLU A 247 -36.17 8.80 16.84
CA GLU A 247 -36.85 7.67 16.19
C GLU A 247 -35.95 6.42 16.07
N GLY A 248 -34.72 6.46 16.58
CA GLY A 248 -33.86 5.28 16.72
C GLY A 248 -33.06 4.90 15.48
N THR A 249 -32.80 5.84 14.57
CA THR A 249 -31.96 5.65 13.39
C THR A 249 -30.56 6.22 13.67
N GLU A 250 -29.52 5.44 13.36
CA GLU A 250 -28.13 5.86 13.60
C GLU A 250 -27.65 6.75 12.44
N VAL A 251 -27.43 8.04 12.71
CA VAL A 251 -27.00 9.00 11.67
C VAL A 251 -25.52 9.33 11.86
N LEU A 252 -24.68 8.88 10.93
CA LEU A 252 -23.23 9.15 10.95
C LEU A 252 -22.97 10.57 10.42
N SER A 253 -22.45 11.47 11.27
CA SER A 253 -22.04 12.81 10.84
C SER A 253 -20.54 13.04 11.04
N LEU A 254 -19.84 13.39 9.96
CA LEU A 254 -18.43 13.78 9.98
C LEU A 254 -18.32 15.27 10.37
N ARG A 255 -17.84 15.56 11.58
CA ARG A 255 -17.36 16.91 11.89
C ARG A 255 -15.89 17.03 11.49
N ALA A 256 -15.63 17.82 10.45
CA ALA A 256 -14.28 18.31 10.20
C ALA A 256 -13.88 19.22 11.38
N SER A 257 -12.97 18.76 12.23
CA SER A 257 -12.32 19.61 13.22
C SER A 257 -11.51 20.66 12.47
N GLN A 258 -11.82 21.94 12.71
CA GLN A 258 -11.07 23.06 12.14
C GLN A 258 -9.61 22.93 12.59
N CYS A 259 -8.74 22.67 11.63
CA CYS A 259 -7.30 22.68 11.82
C CYS A 259 -6.90 24.12 12.16
N SER A 260 -6.60 24.40 13.43
CA SER A 260 -5.92 25.63 13.82
C SER A 260 -4.56 25.64 13.14
N GLN A 261 -4.40 26.50 12.14
CA GLN A 261 -3.12 26.71 11.49
C GLN A 261 -2.09 27.20 12.51
N PRO A 262 -0.81 26.77 12.41
CA PRO A 262 0.24 27.31 13.25
C PRO A 262 0.41 28.80 12.95
N GLU A 263 0.39 29.63 14.00
CA GLU A 263 0.68 31.07 13.94
C GLU A 263 1.97 31.32 13.15
N ARG A 264 1.84 31.89 11.95
CA ARG A 264 2.94 32.62 11.30
C ARG A 264 2.91 34.04 11.83
N ALA A 265 3.98 34.41 12.51
CA ALA A 265 4.30 35.80 12.81
C ALA A 265 4.42 36.63 11.52
N ASN A 266 3.86 37.84 11.57
CA ASN A 266 3.95 38.97 10.63
C ASN A 266 3.30 38.81 9.24
N ASP A 267 2.12 39.43 9.06
CA ASP A 267 1.84 40.50 8.07
C ASP A 267 0.39 41.01 8.26
N PRO A 268 0.11 42.34 8.21
CA PRO A 268 -1.24 42.88 8.32
C PRO A 268 -1.91 43.00 6.94
N GLU A 269 -3.23 42.82 6.91
CA GLU A 269 -4.19 43.00 5.79
C GLU A 269 -4.50 41.80 4.88
N ALA A 270 -5.58 41.06 5.20
CA ALA A 270 -6.63 40.64 4.25
C ALA A 270 -7.80 39.92 4.98
N PRO A 271 -9.09 40.14 4.60
CA PRO A 271 -10.25 39.66 5.36
C PRO A 271 -10.69 38.21 5.03
N LEU A 272 -11.19 37.53 6.06
CA LEU A 272 -11.77 36.17 6.04
C LEU A 272 -13.03 36.08 5.15
N GLN A 273 -13.07 35.10 4.23
CA GLN A 273 -14.31 34.58 3.64
C GLN A 273 -14.51 33.11 4.08
N ALA A 274 -15.63 32.84 4.74
CA ALA A 274 -16.05 31.50 5.15
C ALA A 274 -16.79 30.76 4.02
N ALA A 275 -16.48 29.48 3.80
CA ALA A 275 -17.19 28.60 2.86
C ALA A 275 -18.21 27.70 3.60
N PRO A 276 -19.32 27.28 2.95
CA PRO A 276 -20.50 26.72 3.61
C PRO A 276 -20.40 25.21 3.85
N VAL A 277 -21.10 24.73 4.89
CA VAL A 277 -21.26 23.32 5.25
C VAL A 277 -22.37 22.69 4.38
N ALA A 278 -22.05 21.61 3.66
CA ALA A 278 -23.01 20.82 2.91
C ALA A 278 -23.47 19.61 3.76
N SER A 279 -24.78 19.46 3.98
CA SER A 279 -25.39 18.30 4.61
C SER A 279 -26.08 17.42 3.56
N MET A 280 -25.73 16.15 3.48
CA MET A 280 -26.43 15.14 2.68
C MET A 280 -27.11 14.18 3.65
N ARG A 281 -28.43 14.04 3.55
CA ARG A 281 -29.23 13.06 4.30
C ARG A 281 -29.27 11.75 3.51
N VAL A 282 -28.95 10.63 4.18
CA VAL A 282 -29.36 9.28 3.81
C VAL A 282 -30.47 8.89 4.75
#